data_AF-A0A843CAK6-F1
#
_entry.id   AF-A0A843CAK6-F1
#
_cell.length_a   1.000
_cell.length_b   1.000
_cell.length_c   1.000
_cell.angle_alpha   90.00
_cell.angle_beta   90.00
_cell.angle_gamma   90.00
#
_symmetry.space_group_name_H-M   'P 1'
#
loop_
_entity.id
_entity.type
_entity.pdbx_description
1 polymer ?
#
loop_
_entity_poly.entity_id
_entity_poly.type
_entity_poly.pdbx_seq_one_letter_code
_entity_poly.pdbx_strand_id
1 'polypeptide(L)'
;YTQTKMPELDYYKNYDSLRSNGNVVVVYPIFTQSAYNWKGIHDYYAGYCNSCTNATISNIYEKIYSASGNGFRILEFLGYQVIDDIDIDKNPQILEKYDKVILLHNEFVTKKEYEAITHHPKVIYLYPNSLNSEIKTDYSKNTITLVRGPDYPQKGIKNGFDWKDDNTTYFHDWDCINWKFYNAQNGYMLNCYPETMLPNNGSDLLKAIKNL
;
A
#
# COMPACT_ATOMS: atom_id res chain seq x y z
N TYR A 1 23.91 -6.78 0.98
CA TYR A 1 22.84 -6.49 0.01
C TYR A 1 23.40 -6.57 -1.40
N THR A 2 23.34 -7.74 -2.03
CA THR A 2 23.63 -7.88 -3.45
C THR A 2 22.45 -7.33 -4.25
N GLN A 3 22.51 -6.02 -4.56
CA GLN A 3 21.75 -5.42 -5.65
C GLN A 3 22.14 -6.14 -6.95
N THR A 4 21.26 -6.97 -7.51
CA THR A 4 21.31 -7.44 -8.91
C THR A 4 20.13 -8.34 -9.30
N LYS A 5 19.43 -8.97 -8.36
CA LYS A 5 18.28 -9.82 -8.71
C LYS A 5 17.04 -8.96 -8.97
N MET A 6 16.51 -9.01 -10.19
CA MET A 6 15.18 -8.48 -10.53
C MET A 6 14.15 -9.53 -10.08
N PRO A 7 13.45 -9.33 -8.94
CA PRO A 7 12.55 -10.35 -8.37
C PRO A 7 11.45 -10.78 -9.33
N GLU A 8 11.00 -9.88 -10.21
CA GLU A 8 10.04 -10.18 -11.27
C GLU A 8 10.49 -11.32 -12.21
N LEU A 9 11.81 -11.53 -12.40
CA LEU A 9 12.32 -12.58 -13.29
C LEU A 9 12.13 -13.99 -12.74
N ASP A 10 11.95 -14.15 -11.42
CA ASP A 10 11.63 -15.45 -10.82
C ASP A 10 10.26 -15.97 -11.31
N TYR A 11 9.40 -15.08 -11.82
CA TYR A 11 8.07 -15.38 -12.33
C TYR A 11 8.01 -15.61 -13.83
N TYR A 12 9.12 -15.46 -14.56
CA TYR A 12 9.12 -15.52 -16.02
C TYR A 12 8.54 -16.83 -16.57
N LYS A 13 8.91 -17.99 -15.97
CA LYS A 13 8.42 -19.31 -16.41
C LYS A 13 6.93 -19.53 -16.17
N ASN A 14 6.37 -18.84 -15.17
CA ASN A 14 4.96 -18.98 -14.77
C ASN A 14 4.12 -17.77 -15.20
N TYR A 15 4.68 -16.88 -16.02
CA TYR A 15 4.09 -15.59 -16.40
C TYR A 15 2.63 -15.74 -16.85
N ASP A 16 2.34 -16.62 -17.82
CA ASP A 16 0.99 -16.77 -18.36
C ASP A 16 -0.03 -17.22 -17.32
N SER A 17 0.42 -18.03 -16.35
CA SER A 17 -0.44 -18.47 -15.25
C SER A 17 -0.71 -17.36 -14.22
N LEU A 18 0.22 -16.41 -14.07
CA LEU A 18 0.20 -15.37 -13.04
C LEU A 18 -0.25 -13.99 -13.54
N ARG A 19 -0.15 -13.73 -14.84
CA ARG A 19 -0.48 -12.43 -15.43
C ARG A 19 -1.90 -11.99 -15.11
N SER A 20 -2.05 -10.68 -15.01
CA SER A 20 -3.33 -10.00 -14.78
C SER A 20 -4.40 -10.49 -15.77
N ASN A 21 -5.63 -10.57 -15.26
CA ASN A 21 -6.84 -10.83 -16.03
C ASN A 21 -7.92 -9.80 -15.65
N GLY A 22 -8.64 -9.30 -16.65
CA GLY A 22 -9.68 -8.30 -16.45
C GLY A 22 -9.13 -6.91 -16.13
N ASN A 23 -10.01 -6.04 -15.64
CA ASN A 23 -9.71 -4.64 -15.42
C ASN A 23 -9.33 -4.40 -13.96
N VAL A 24 -8.07 -4.72 -13.64
CA VAL A 24 -7.53 -4.66 -12.27
C VAL A 24 -6.45 -3.60 -12.18
N VAL A 25 -6.55 -2.76 -11.15
CA VAL A 25 -5.55 -1.75 -10.84
C VAL A 25 -4.80 -2.06 -9.55
N VAL A 26 -3.50 -1.80 -9.55
CA VAL A 26 -2.63 -1.77 -8.37
C VAL A 26 -2.41 -0.31 -8.01
N VAL A 27 -2.63 0.03 -6.75
CA VAL A 27 -2.42 1.38 -6.24
C VAL A 27 -1.07 1.43 -5.55
N TYR A 28 -0.17 2.20 -6.13
CA TYR A 28 1.15 2.43 -5.57
C TYR A 28 1.11 3.54 -4.50
N PRO A 29 1.83 3.40 -3.37
CA PRO A 29 1.67 4.31 -2.24
C PRO A 29 2.73 5.43 -2.23
N ILE A 30 2.65 6.40 -3.15
CA ILE A 30 3.61 7.54 -3.20
C ILE A 30 3.57 8.34 -1.89
N PHE A 31 2.41 8.51 -1.26
CA PHE A 31 2.34 9.25 0.01
C PHE A 31 3.03 8.51 1.15
N THR A 32 2.92 7.18 1.18
CA THR A 32 3.67 6.37 2.16
C THR A 32 5.15 6.42 1.86
N GLN A 33 5.57 6.23 0.60
CA GLN A 33 6.97 6.41 0.22
C GLN A 33 7.53 7.76 0.68
N SER A 34 6.76 8.83 0.46
CA SER A 34 7.12 10.19 0.86
C SER A 34 7.22 10.34 2.38
N ALA A 35 6.27 9.76 3.13
CA ALA A 35 6.24 9.78 4.59
C ALA A 35 7.42 9.04 5.25
N TYR A 36 7.99 8.03 4.57
CA TYR A 36 9.15 7.27 5.03
C TYR A 36 10.50 7.91 4.70
N ASN A 37 10.52 9.02 3.96
CA ASN A 37 11.76 9.77 3.76
C ASN A 37 12.30 10.33 5.08
N TRP A 38 13.61 10.57 5.11
CA TRP A 38 14.26 11.21 6.26
C TRP A 38 13.59 12.54 6.62
N LYS A 39 13.33 12.75 7.91
CA LYS A 39 12.52 13.85 8.47
C LYS A 39 11.07 13.87 7.99
N GLY A 40 10.56 12.76 7.46
CA GLY A 40 9.17 12.55 7.09
C GLY A 40 8.31 12.14 8.27
N ILE A 41 7.04 11.86 7.99
CA ILE A 41 6.02 11.55 9.01
C ILE A 41 6.37 10.28 9.80
N HIS A 42 6.99 9.28 9.16
CA HIS A 42 7.40 8.06 9.85
C HIS A 42 8.40 8.32 10.99
N ASP A 43 9.29 9.32 10.87
CA ASP A 43 10.25 9.66 11.95
C ASP A 43 9.55 10.20 13.20
N TYR A 44 8.34 10.76 13.07
CA TYR A 44 7.50 11.10 14.21
C TYR A 44 7.01 9.85 14.93
N TYR A 45 6.44 8.88 14.21
CA TYR A 45 5.98 7.63 14.81
C TYR A 45 7.10 6.77 15.37
N ALA A 46 8.28 6.78 14.74
CA ALA A 46 9.46 6.08 15.22
C ALA A 46 10.10 6.75 16.46
N GLY A 47 9.63 7.92 16.89
CA GLY A 47 10.18 8.66 18.02
C GLY A 47 11.52 9.35 17.74
N TYR A 48 11.94 9.43 16.48
CA TYR A 48 13.15 10.12 16.06
C TYR A 48 12.97 11.64 15.96
N CYS A 49 11.74 12.12 15.76
CA CYS A 49 11.45 13.53 15.56
C CYS A 49 10.04 13.96 15.98
N ASN A 50 9.92 14.70 17.09
CA ASN A 50 8.61 15.16 17.61
C ASN A 50 7.90 16.22 16.75
N SER A 51 8.54 16.76 15.72
CA SER A 51 7.99 17.82 14.85
C SER A 51 7.80 17.39 13.39
N CYS A 52 8.18 16.16 13.04
CA CYS A 52 8.15 15.67 11.68
C CYS A 52 6.73 15.21 11.30
N THR A 53 5.83 16.18 11.12
CA THR A 53 4.43 15.96 10.73
C THR A 53 4.17 16.28 9.26
N ASN A 54 5.22 16.53 8.48
CA ASN A 54 5.14 16.86 7.06
C ASN A 54 6.19 16.06 6.28
N ALA A 55 5.92 15.81 5.01
CA ALA A 55 6.89 15.25 4.08
C ALA A 55 6.72 15.86 2.68
N THR A 56 7.80 15.90 1.91
CA THR A 56 7.77 16.31 0.49
C THR A 56 7.28 15.15 -0.36
N ILE A 57 6.31 15.41 -1.25
CA ILE A 57 5.78 14.40 -2.17
C ILE A 57 6.86 13.99 -3.17
N SER A 58 7.13 12.69 -3.26
CA SER A 58 8.02 12.11 -4.26
C SER A 58 7.41 12.20 -5.66
N ASN A 59 8.24 12.45 -6.67
CA ASN A 59 7.86 12.43 -8.08
C ASN A 59 8.35 11.18 -8.82
N ILE A 60 8.91 10.21 -8.09
CA ILE A 60 9.41 8.94 -8.63
C ILE A 60 8.90 7.76 -7.81
N TYR A 61 8.70 6.63 -8.48
CA TYR A 61 8.44 5.34 -7.85
C TYR A 61 9.76 4.75 -7.34
N GLU A 62 9.86 4.54 -6.03
CA GLU A 62 11.04 3.94 -5.41
C GLU A 62 10.81 2.51 -4.96
N LYS A 63 11.81 1.65 -5.16
CA LYS A 63 11.72 0.23 -4.85
C LYS A 63 12.11 -0.01 -3.39
N ILE A 64 11.44 0.66 -2.46
CA ILE A 64 11.71 0.57 -1.03
C ILE A 64 10.75 -0.38 -0.33
N TYR A 65 11.24 -1.01 0.73
CA TYR A 65 10.49 -1.99 1.51
C TYR A 65 9.16 -1.43 2.02
N SER A 66 9.17 -0.20 2.56
CA SER A 66 8.00 0.47 3.13
C SER A 66 6.95 0.92 2.10
N ALA A 67 7.28 0.92 0.81
CA ALA A 67 6.35 1.28 -0.27
C ALA A 67 6.01 0.07 -1.14
N SER A 68 6.21 -1.15 -0.63
CA SER A 68 5.93 -2.41 -1.34
C SER A 68 6.71 -2.56 -2.65
N GLY A 69 7.98 -2.14 -2.65
CA GLY A 69 8.81 -2.06 -3.85
C GLY A 69 8.90 -3.35 -4.68
N ASN A 70 9.01 -4.51 -4.04
CA ASN A 70 9.00 -5.81 -4.72
C ASN A 70 7.60 -6.14 -5.23
N GLY A 71 6.56 -5.94 -4.42
CA GLY A 71 5.17 -6.14 -4.84
C GLY A 71 4.82 -5.33 -6.08
N PHE A 72 5.18 -4.05 -6.10
CA PHE A 72 5.01 -3.15 -7.24
C PHE A 72 5.66 -3.72 -8.51
N ARG A 73 6.96 -4.04 -8.45
CA ARG A 73 7.70 -4.55 -9.62
C ARG A 73 7.12 -5.85 -10.16
N ILE A 74 6.75 -6.77 -9.27
CA ILE A 74 6.24 -8.08 -9.66
C ILE A 74 4.86 -7.93 -10.31
N LEU A 75 3.96 -7.14 -9.72
CA LEU A 75 2.62 -6.95 -10.25
C LEU A 75 2.64 -6.15 -11.56
N GLU A 76 3.47 -5.10 -11.66
CA GLU A 76 3.70 -4.37 -12.91
C GLU A 76 4.21 -5.32 -14.00
N PHE A 77 5.23 -6.13 -13.70
CA PHE A 77 5.74 -7.14 -14.64
C PHE A 77 4.64 -8.08 -15.11
N LEU A 78 3.78 -8.58 -14.21
CA LEU A 78 2.65 -9.45 -14.51
C LEU A 78 1.50 -8.76 -15.27
N GLY A 79 1.67 -7.50 -15.67
CA GLY A 79 0.73 -6.77 -16.54
C GLY A 79 -0.49 -6.22 -15.81
N TYR A 80 -0.41 -6.05 -14.48
CA TYR A 80 -1.42 -5.28 -13.76
C TYR A 80 -1.26 -3.79 -14.10
N GLN A 81 -2.38 -3.07 -14.27
CA GLN A 81 -2.32 -1.63 -14.44
C GLN A 81 -1.90 -1.00 -13.11
N VAL A 82 -1.07 0.03 -13.15
CA VAL A 82 -0.63 0.75 -11.95
C VAL A 82 -1.07 2.21 -12.06
N ILE A 83 -1.69 2.69 -10.98
CA ILE A 83 -1.86 4.12 -10.68
C ILE A 83 -1.21 4.38 -9.31
N ASP A 84 -1.02 5.64 -8.94
CA ASP A 84 -0.63 5.99 -7.58
C ASP A 84 -1.78 6.63 -6.78
N ASP A 85 -1.56 6.76 -5.48
CA ASP A 85 -2.45 7.43 -4.55
C ASP A 85 -2.68 8.92 -4.87
N ILE A 86 -1.78 9.59 -5.61
CA ILE A 86 -1.98 10.96 -6.09
C ILE A 86 -3.11 11.02 -7.13
N ASP A 87 -3.18 10.06 -8.05
CA ASP A 87 -4.27 9.97 -9.02
C ASP A 87 -5.63 9.84 -8.34
N ILE A 88 -5.69 9.08 -7.25
CA ILE A 88 -6.91 8.87 -6.46
C ILE A 88 -7.27 10.13 -5.65
N ASP A 89 -6.32 10.77 -4.97
CA ASP A 89 -6.60 12.01 -4.21
C ASP A 89 -7.12 13.15 -5.13
N LYS A 90 -6.59 13.24 -6.34
CA LYS A 90 -7.02 14.21 -7.36
C LYS A 90 -8.35 13.83 -8.00
N ASN A 91 -8.59 12.54 -8.24
CA ASN A 91 -9.79 12.06 -8.89
C ASN A 91 -10.27 10.70 -8.31
N PRO A 92 -10.99 10.72 -7.18
CA PRO A 92 -11.48 9.51 -6.51
C PRO A 92 -12.27 8.56 -7.41
N GLN A 93 -13.02 9.10 -8.38
CA GLN A 93 -13.84 8.34 -9.33
C GLN A 93 -13.02 7.49 -10.30
N ILE A 94 -11.69 7.66 -10.36
CA ILE A 94 -10.83 6.82 -11.19
C ILE A 94 -10.97 5.33 -10.84
N LEU A 95 -11.24 5.01 -9.56
CA LEU A 95 -11.41 3.63 -9.10
C LEU A 95 -12.66 2.96 -9.68
N GLU A 96 -13.71 3.72 -10.02
CA GLU A 96 -14.96 3.18 -10.61
C GLU A 96 -14.72 2.55 -11.99
N LYS A 97 -13.57 2.84 -12.63
CA LYS A 97 -13.19 2.24 -13.90
C LYS A 97 -12.74 0.80 -13.76
N TYR A 98 -12.45 0.31 -12.56
CA TYR A 98 -11.82 -0.98 -12.33
C TYR A 98 -12.79 -1.97 -11.67
N ASP A 99 -12.66 -3.25 -12.03
CA ASP A 99 -13.45 -4.32 -11.42
C ASP A 99 -12.88 -4.71 -10.04
N LYS A 100 -11.59 -4.46 -9.82
CA LYS A 100 -10.83 -4.83 -8.63
C LYS A 100 -9.67 -3.85 -8.41
N VAL A 101 -9.49 -3.48 -7.15
CA VAL A 101 -8.36 -2.66 -6.70
C VAL A 101 -7.44 -3.52 -5.83
N ILE A 102 -6.14 -3.48 -6.07
CA ILE A 102 -5.12 -4.07 -5.20
C ILE A 102 -4.36 -2.92 -4.54
N LEU A 103 -4.51 -2.79 -3.23
CA LEU A 103 -3.81 -1.78 -2.45
C LEU A 103 -2.47 -2.35 -1.97
N LEU A 104 -1.38 -1.60 -2.22
CA LEU A 104 -0.07 -1.88 -1.65
C LEU A 104 -0.01 -1.33 -0.21
N HIS A 105 1.17 -0.99 0.31
CA HIS A 105 1.32 -0.42 1.65
C HIS A 105 0.93 1.08 1.68
N ASN A 106 -0.32 1.39 1.34
CA ASN A 106 -0.90 2.73 1.43
C ASN A 106 -1.24 3.05 2.90
N GLU A 107 -0.22 3.21 3.75
CA GLU A 107 -0.36 3.53 5.17
C GLU A 107 -0.87 4.95 5.40
N PHE A 108 -0.32 5.91 4.64
CA PHE A 108 -0.68 7.32 4.68
C PHE A 108 -1.54 7.67 3.49
N VAL A 109 -2.79 8.07 3.73
CA VAL A 109 -3.76 8.40 2.67
C VAL A 109 -4.57 9.63 3.04
N THR A 110 -5.11 10.32 2.05
CA THR A 110 -6.09 11.39 2.31
C THR A 110 -7.46 10.82 2.63
N LYS A 111 -8.33 11.65 3.22
CA LYS A 111 -9.73 11.30 3.43
C LYS A 111 -10.46 10.94 2.14
N LYS A 112 -10.14 11.59 1.03
CA LYS A 112 -10.76 11.29 -0.27
C LYS A 112 -10.40 9.90 -0.75
N GLU A 113 -9.13 9.53 -0.63
CA GLU A 113 -8.66 8.19 -0.96
C GLU A 113 -9.29 7.13 -0.06
N TYR A 114 -9.32 7.38 1.25
CA TYR A 114 -9.97 6.48 2.21
C TYR A 114 -11.41 6.19 1.80
N GLU A 115 -12.19 7.23 1.51
CA GLU A 115 -13.57 7.11 1.05
C GLU A 115 -13.64 6.37 -0.29
N ALA A 116 -12.80 6.70 -1.28
CA ALA A 116 -12.81 6.03 -2.58
C ALA A 116 -12.51 4.52 -2.47
N ILE A 117 -11.48 4.17 -1.71
CA ILE A 117 -11.00 2.81 -1.54
C ILE A 117 -12.04 1.99 -0.77
N THR A 118 -12.55 2.50 0.36
CA THR A 118 -13.49 1.74 1.20
C THR A 118 -14.90 1.63 0.61
N HIS A 119 -15.30 2.51 -0.32
CA HIS A 119 -16.54 2.37 -1.08
C HIS A 119 -16.41 1.50 -2.33
N HIS A 120 -15.19 1.24 -2.82
CA HIS A 120 -14.99 0.35 -3.96
C HIS A 120 -15.45 -1.07 -3.59
N PRO A 121 -16.27 -1.76 -4.42
CA PRO A 121 -16.91 -3.02 -4.03
C PRO A 121 -15.97 -4.21 -3.87
N LYS A 122 -14.75 -4.10 -4.40
CA LYS A 122 -13.77 -5.20 -4.41
C LYS A 122 -12.33 -4.69 -4.27
N VAL A 123 -11.80 -4.75 -3.06
CA VAL A 123 -10.42 -4.34 -2.74
C VAL A 123 -9.64 -5.51 -2.16
N ILE A 124 -8.41 -5.71 -2.64
CA ILE A 124 -7.41 -6.57 -2.02
C ILE A 124 -6.42 -5.66 -1.28
N TYR A 125 -6.48 -5.67 0.03
CA TYR A 125 -5.49 -5.04 0.90
C TYR A 125 -4.30 -5.99 1.03
N LEU A 126 -3.34 -5.86 0.12
CA LEU A 126 -2.23 -6.80 0.00
C LEU A 126 -1.19 -6.62 1.12
N TYR A 127 -1.09 -5.41 1.67
CA TYR A 127 -0.18 -5.09 2.77
C TYR A 127 -0.98 -4.67 4.00
N PRO A 128 -0.63 -5.17 5.19
CA PRO A 128 -1.26 -4.74 6.43
C PRO A 128 -0.86 -3.29 6.77
N ASN A 129 -1.52 -2.69 7.77
CA ASN A 129 -1.33 -1.29 8.16
C ASN A 129 -1.69 -0.28 7.06
N SER A 130 -2.44 -0.72 6.04
CA SER A 130 -3.04 0.17 5.05
C SER A 130 -4.12 1.07 5.67
N LEU A 131 -4.30 2.26 5.11
CA LEU A 131 -5.30 3.25 5.55
C LEU A 131 -5.15 3.63 7.03
N ASN A 132 -3.93 3.59 7.57
CA ASN A 132 -3.70 3.79 8.99
C ASN A 132 -3.67 5.26 9.40
N SER A 133 -3.13 6.14 8.56
CA SER A 133 -2.92 7.56 8.90
C SER A 133 -3.56 8.48 7.87
N GLU A 134 -4.38 9.42 8.36
CA GLU A 134 -4.96 10.50 7.58
C GLU A 134 -3.92 11.60 7.36
N ILE A 135 -3.69 11.93 6.09
CA ILE A 135 -2.90 13.07 5.66
C ILE A 135 -3.75 14.06 4.86
N LYS A 136 -3.22 15.27 4.67
CA LYS A 136 -3.69 16.22 3.65
C LYS A 136 -2.56 16.58 2.69
N THR A 137 -2.91 16.84 1.44
CA THR A 137 -2.00 17.27 0.39
C THR A 137 -2.00 18.80 0.25
N ASP A 138 -0.84 19.38 -0.01
CA ASP A 138 -0.67 20.74 -0.54
C ASP A 138 0.19 20.63 -1.81
N TYR A 139 -0.47 20.42 -2.95
CA TYR A 139 0.20 20.26 -4.24
C TYR A 139 0.93 21.53 -4.69
N SER A 140 0.54 22.72 -4.20
CA SER A 140 1.25 23.97 -4.52
C SER A 140 2.62 24.04 -3.85
N LYS A 141 2.77 23.38 -2.70
CA LYS A 141 4.03 23.27 -1.95
C LYS A 141 4.72 21.92 -2.12
N ASN A 142 4.10 20.99 -2.84
CA ASN A 142 4.57 19.62 -3.00
C ASN A 142 4.76 18.89 -1.66
N THR A 143 3.80 19.02 -0.73
CA THR A 143 3.90 18.45 0.62
C THR A 143 2.65 17.67 1.03
N ILE A 144 2.85 16.68 1.90
CA ILE A 144 1.81 16.06 2.71
C ILE A 144 1.98 16.45 4.18
N THR A 145 0.87 16.53 4.92
CA THR A 145 0.83 16.82 6.35
C THR A 145 -0.02 15.80 7.09
N LEU A 146 0.47 15.26 8.20
CA LEU A 146 -0.28 14.38 9.09
C LEU A 146 -1.45 15.13 9.75
N VAL A 147 -2.66 14.58 9.59
CA VAL A 147 -3.90 15.11 10.17
C VAL A 147 -4.30 14.28 11.39
N ARG A 148 -4.29 12.94 11.25
CA ARG A 148 -4.72 12.02 12.31
C ARG A 148 -4.12 10.63 12.11
N GLY A 149 -3.73 9.97 13.18
CA GLY A 149 -3.20 8.61 13.14
C GLY A 149 -2.89 8.09 14.54
N PRO A 150 -2.16 6.98 14.69
CA PRO A 150 -1.82 6.41 15.98
C PRO A 150 -1.25 7.46 16.95
N ASP A 151 -1.93 7.64 18.09
CA ASP A 151 -1.60 8.62 19.12
C ASP A 151 -1.43 10.09 18.64
N TYR A 152 -1.97 10.45 17.46
CA TYR A 152 -1.90 11.81 16.89
C TYR A 152 -3.26 12.30 16.36
N PRO A 153 -3.66 13.56 16.65
CA PRO A 153 -2.96 14.54 17.49
C PRO A 153 -3.19 14.31 19.00
N GLN A 154 -4.00 13.32 19.34
CA GLN A 154 -4.36 12.96 20.71
C GLN A 154 -4.01 11.50 20.97
N LYS A 155 -3.57 11.21 22.20
CA LYS A 155 -3.30 9.84 22.65
C LYS A 155 -4.57 8.99 22.63
N GLY A 156 -4.42 7.70 22.36
CA GLY A 156 -5.50 6.71 22.33
C GLY A 156 -6.18 6.56 20.97
N ILE A 157 -5.82 7.37 19.98
CA ILE A 157 -6.24 7.16 18.59
C ILE A 157 -5.53 5.91 18.06
N LYS A 158 -6.29 4.97 17.51
CA LYS A 158 -5.75 3.72 16.96
C LYS A 158 -5.32 3.86 15.50
N ASN A 159 -6.16 4.50 14.69
CA ASN A 159 -5.88 4.85 13.30
C ASN A 159 -6.61 6.14 12.92
N GLY A 160 -6.23 6.72 11.79
CA GLY A 160 -6.66 8.02 11.28
C GLY A 160 -8.14 8.11 10.93
N PHE A 161 -8.82 6.99 10.68
CA PHE A 161 -10.18 6.98 10.14
C PHE A 161 -11.21 6.27 11.03
N ASP A 162 -10.81 5.79 12.21
CA ASP A 162 -11.61 4.88 13.04
C ASP A 162 -12.08 3.64 12.26
N TRP A 163 -11.25 3.19 11.31
CA TRP A 163 -11.57 2.09 10.43
C TRP A 163 -11.57 0.77 11.21
N LYS A 164 -12.65 0.00 11.06
CA LYS A 164 -12.89 -1.23 11.84
C LYS A 164 -12.12 -2.43 11.33
N ASP A 165 -11.81 -2.47 10.04
CA ASP A 165 -11.05 -3.56 9.42
C ASP A 165 -9.53 -3.33 9.53
N ASP A 166 -9.09 -2.38 10.36
CA ASP A 166 -7.68 -2.15 10.65
C ASP A 166 -6.96 -3.47 10.99
N ASN A 167 -5.93 -3.75 10.20
CA ASN A 167 -5.15 -4.97 10.27
C ASN A 167 -3.68 -4.74 10.65
N THR A 168 -3.36 -3.60 11.27
CA THR A 168 -2.00 -3.23 11.70
C THR A 168 -1.35 -4.28 12.60
N THR A 169 -2.13 -5.11 13.29
CA THR A 169 -1.59 -6.25 14.07
C THR A 169 -0.73 -7.23 13.27
N TYR A 170 -0.89 -7.28 11.94
CA TYR A 170 -0.11 -8.15 11.05
C TYR A 170 1.11 -7.46 10.42
N PHE A 171 1.33 -6.17 10.73
CA PHE A 171 2.39 -5.36 10.12
C PHE A 171 3.79 -5.94 10.30
N HIS A 172 4.05 -6.58 11.43
CA HIS A 172 5.36 -7.13 11.78
C HIS A 172 5.56 -8.60 11.39
N ASP A 173 4.57 -9.26 10.76
CA ASP A 173 4.78 -10.60 10.18
C ASP A 173 5.43 -10.44 8.79
N TRP A 174 6.74 -10.21 8.81
CA TRP A 174 7.53 -9.95 7.60
C TRP A 174 7.96 -11.22 6.87
N ASP A 175 7.96 -12.37 7.54
CA ASP A 175 8.27 -13.67 6.93
C ASP A 175 7.08 -14.15 6.08
N CYS A 176 5.85 -13.84 6.51
CA CYS A 176 4.62 -14.06 5.75
C CYS A 176 4.45 -15.51 5.26
N ILE A 177 4.92 -16.47 6.06
CA ILE A 177 4.95 -17.91 5.73
C ILE A 177 3.54 -18.50 5.77
N ASN A 178 2.75 -18.14 6.78
CA ASN A 178 1.40 -18.67 7.01
C ASN A 178 0.32 -17.70 6.49
N TRP A 179 0.59 -17.10 5.34
CA TRP A 179 -0.29 -16.12 4.73
C TRP A 179 -1.68 -16.71 4.44
N LYS A 180 -2.71 -15.90 4.65
CA LYS A 180 -4.11 -16.19 4.38
C LYS A 180 -4.82 -14.88 4.06
N PHE A 181 -5.72 -14.94 3.09
CA PHE A 181 -6.71 -13.89 2.93
C PHE A 181 -7.88 -14.13 3.89
N TYR A 182 -8.38 -13.06 4.48
CA TYR A 182 -9.63 -13.03 5.22
C TYR A 182 -10.51 -11.89 4.73
N ASN A 183 -11.80 -11.96 5.04
CA ASN A 183 -12.79 -11.00 4.55
C ASN A 183 -12.62 -9.65 5.26
N ALA A 184 -12.63 -8.58 4.47
CA ALA A 184 -12.90 -7.21 4.89
C ALA A 184 -14.31 -6.81 4.43
N GLN A 185 -14.83 -5.67 4.87
CA GLN A 185 -16.18 -5.21 4.51
C GLN A 185 -16.39 -5.11 2.99
N ASN A 186 -15.35 -4.70 2.24
CA ASN A 186 -15.40 -4.47 0.79
C ASN A 186 -14.34 -5.28 0.02
N GLY A 187 -13.92 -6.44 0.54
CA GLY A 187 -13.00 -7.34 -0.16
C GLY A 187 -12.20 -8.25 0.77
N TYR A 188 -10.88 -8.29 0.58
CA TYR A 188 -9.99 -9.22 1.27
C TYR A 188 -8.73 -8.54 1.79
N MET A 189 -8.24 -9.02 2.94
CA MET A 189 -7.00 -8.56 3.57
C MET A 189 -6.01 -9.70 3.73
N LEU A 190 -4.74 -9.41 3.46
CA LEU A 190 -3.65 -10.32 3.81
C LEU A 190 -3.30 -10.18 5.30
N ASN A 191 -2.99 -11.30 5.94
CA ASN A 191 -2.62 -11.36 7.36
C ASN A 191 -1.10 -11.32 7.62
N CYS A 192 -0.31 -10.75 6.71
CA CYS A 192 1.14 -10.57 6.87
C CYS A 192 1.70 -9.60 5.84
N TYR A 193 2.93 -9.11 6.05
CA TYR A 193 3.62 -8.17 5.17
C TYR A 193 4.47 -8.94 4.14
N PRO A 194 4.06 -9.02 2.87
CA PRO A 194 4.58 -10.03 1.94
C PRO A 194 5.90 -9.67 1.24
N GLU A 195 6.51 -8.52 1.56
CA GLU A 195 7.62 -7.93 0.79
C GLU A 195 8.90 -8.79 0.74
N THR A 196 9.19 -9.57 1.79
CA THR A 196 10.37 -10.47 1.82
C THR A 196 10.08 -11.81 1.11
N MET A 197 8.83 -12.25 1.19
CA MET A 197 8.36 -13.54 0.71
C MET A 197 8.08 -13.49 -0.79
N LEU A 198 7.49 -12.38 -1.28
CA LEU A 198 7.09 -12.17 -2.67
C LEU A 198 8.20 -12.39 -3.69
N PRO A 199 9.46 -11.99 -3.50
CA PRO A 199 10.50 -12.29 -4.48
C PRO A 199 10.71 -13.78 -4.77
N ASN A 200 10.72 -14.63 -3.73
CA ASN A 200 11.21 -16.01 -3.89
C ASN A 200 10.11 -17.08 -3.75
N ASN A 201 9.02 -16.79 -3.03
CA ASN A 201 7.99 -17.77 -2.64
C ASN A 201 6.55 -17.28 -2.93
N GLY A 202 6.39 -16.19 -3.69
CA GLY A 202 5.10 -15.52 -3.88
C GLY A 202 4.15 -16.16 -4.90
N SER A 203 4.54 -17.22 -5.60
CA SER A 203 3.74 -17.79 -6.71
C SER A 203 2.29 -18.12 -6.31
N ASP A 204 2.09 -18.75 -5.15
CA ASP A 204 0.74 -19.14 -4.73
C ASP A 204 -0.08 -17.96 -4.21
N LEU A 205 0.56 -16.98 -3.56
CA LEU A 205 -0.07 -15.71 -3.20
C LEU A 205 -0.52 -14.94 -4.45
N LEU A 206 0.33 -14.86 -5.48
CA LEU A 206 0.01 -14.18 -6.75
C LEU A 206 -1.13 -14.87 -7.50
N LYS A 207 -1.19 -16.21 -7.50
CA LYS A 207 -2.35 -16.95 -8.01
C LYS A 207 -3.63 -16.63 -7.23
N ALA A 208 -3.53 -16.55 -5.90
CA ALA A 208 -4.67 -16.18 -5.06
C ALA A 208 -5.17 -14.76 -5.38
N ILE A 209 -4.27 -13.77 -5.46
CA ILE A 209 -4.60 -12.38 -5.84
C ILE A 209 -5.32 -12.33 -7.19
N LYS A 210 -4.84 -13.10 -8.18
CA LYS A 210 -5.46 -13.18 -9.51
C LYS A 210 -6.90 -13.72 -9.44
N ASN A 211 -7.11 -14.76 -8.64
CA ASN A 211 -8.39 -15.50 -8.59
C ASN A 211 -9.44 -14.89 -7.64
N LEU A 212 -9.04 -14.02 -6.72
CA LEU A 212 -9.96 -13.27 -5.85
C LEU A 212 -10.76 -12.24 -6.63
#